data_AF-A0A7X6BM82-F1
#
_entry.id   AF-A0A7X6BM82-F1
#
_cell.length_a   1.000
_cell.length_b   1.000
_cell.length_c   1.000
_cell.angle_alpha   90.00
_cell.angle_beta   90.00
_cell.angle_gamma   90.00
#
_symmetry.space_group_name_H-M   'P 1'
#
loop_
_entity.id
_entity.type
_entity.pdbx_description
1 polymer ?
#
loop_
_entity_poly.entity_id
_entity_poly.type
_entity_poly.pdbx_seq_one_letter_code
_entity_poly.pdbx_strand_id
1 'polypeptide(L)' 'MKQELSGEEAISLFEKYNVLSYLSDNFEVLHTQSQQWLMEEIKEYITKQKKANQ' A
#
# COMPACT_ATOMS: atom_id res chain seq x y z
N MET A 1 13.46 2.79 -19.64
CA MET A 1 13.70 3.51 -18.37
C MET A 1 12.64 3.03 -17.38
N LYS A 2 13.02 2.41 -16.26
CA LYS A 2 12.08 2.22 -15.15
C LYS A 2 11.71 3.62 -14.67
N GLN A 3 10.45 4.03 -14.79
CA GLN A 3 10.00 5.23 -14.10
C GLN A 3 10.02 4.89 -12.62
N GLU A 4 11.03 5.37 -11.92
CA GLU A 4 11.06 5.33 -10.46
C GLU A 4 10.10 6.41 -9.99
N LEU A 5 9.06 5.99 -9.26
CA LEU A 5 8.16 6.92 -8.59
C LEU A 5 8.98 7.73 -7.59
N SER A 6 8.83 9.04 -7.61
CA SER A 6 9.27 9.87 -6.49
C SER A 6 8.51 9.50 -5.22
N GLY A 7 9.09 9.82 -4.06
CA GLY A 7 8.41 9.60 -2.78
C GLY A 7 7.06 10.30 -2.70
N GLU A 8 6.94 11.49 -3.30
CA GLU A 8 5.70 12.27 -3.37
C GLU A 8 4.62 11.57 -4.22
N GLU A 9 5.00 11.05 -5.39
CA GLU A 9 4.08 10.28 -6.23
C GLU A 9 3.64 8.98 -5.55
N ALA A 10 4.56 8.33 -4.81
CA ALA A 10 4.23 7.13 -4.04
C ALA A 10 3.24 7.42 -2.90
N ILE A 11 3.45 8.48 -2.13
CA ILE A 11 2.52 8.92 -1.07
C ILE A 11 1.16 9.28 -1.66
N SER A 12 1.13 10.03 -2.77
CA SER A 12 -0.11 10.38 -3.46
C SER A 12 -0.91 9.15 -3.88
N LEU A 13 -0.24 8.09 -4.34
CA LEU A 13 -0.88 6.82 -4.67
C LEU A 13 -1.41 6.11 -3.42
N PHE A 14 -0.66 6.14 -2.32
CA PHE A 14 -1.07 5.52 -1.07
C PHE A 14 -2.28 6.21 -0.46
N GLU A 15 -2.35 7.54 -0.52
CA GLU A 15 -3.53 8.31 -0.13
C GLU A 15 -4.72 7.98 -1.03
N LYS A 16 -4.54 8.00 -2.35
CA LYS A 16 -5.61 7.69 -3.33
C LYS A 16 -6.28 6.35 -3.10
N TYR A 17 -5.51 5.32 -2.70
CA TYR A 17 -6.04 3.98 -2.45
C TYR A 17 -6.33 3.70 -0.97
N ASN A 18 -6.23 4.71 -0.10
CA ASN A 18 -6.44 4.59 1.34
C ASN A 18 -5.51 3.55 2.01
N VAL A 19 -4.27 3.45 1.54
CA VAL A 19 -3.24 2.52 2.04
C VAL A 19 -2.75 2.95 3.41
N LEU A 20 -2.55 4.26 3.63
CA LEU A 20 -2.01 4.77 4.90
C LEU A 20 -2.97 4.47 6.07
N SER A 21 -4.27 4.68 5.89
CA SER A 21 -5.27 4.30 6.90
C SER A 21 -5.29 2.79 7.13
N TYR A 22 -5.25 1.98 6.08
CA TYR A 22 -5.19 0.52 6.22
C TYR A 22 -3.97 0.07 7.05
N LEU A 23 -2.79 0.62 6.77
CA LEU A 23 -1.57 0.29 7.52
C LEU A 23 -1.66 0.74 8.99
N SER A 24 -2.21 1.93 9.23
CA SER A 24 -2.40 2.46 10.59
C SER A 24 -3.39 1.62 11.39
N ASP A 25 -4.54 1.29 10.81
CA ASP A 25 -5.61 0.56 11.49
C ASP A 25 -5.22 -0.90 11.81
N ASN A 26 -4.27 -1.46 11.06
CA ASN A 26 -3.80 -2.85 11.22
C ASN A 26 -2.38 -2.95 11.80
N PHE A 27 -1.83 -1.85 12.36
CA PHE A 27 -0.43 -1.76 12.79
C PHE A 27 -0.01 -2.91 13.71
N GLU A 28 -0.84 -3.27 14.70
CA GLU A 28 -0.55 -4.32 15.69
C GLU A 28 -0.20 -5.67 15.06
N VAL A 29 -0.84 -6.02 13.95
CA VAL A 29 -0.56 -7.29 13.24
C VAL A 29 0.57 -7.12 12.24
N LEU A 30 0.61 -5.98 11.54
CA LEU A 30 1.53 -5.73 10.43
C LEU A 30 2.98 -5.54 10.90
N HIS A 31 3.21 -4.89 12.05
CA HIS A 31 4.57 -4.57 12.50
C HIS A 31 5.37 -5.79 12.95
N THR A 32 4.72 -6.93 13.20
CA THR A 32 5.39 -8.19 13.56
C THR A 32 5.76 -9.03 12.34
N GLN A 33 5.30 -8.65 11.14
CA GLN A 33 5.53 -9.43 9.92
C GLN A 33 6.84 -9.06 9.23
N SER A 34 7.30 -9.92 8.32
CA SER A 34 8.48 -9.62 7.50
C SER A 34 8.18 -8.50 6.51
N GLN A 35 9.22 -7.75 6.13
CA GLN A 35 9.11 -6.71 5.10
C GLN A 35 8.55 -7.26 3.78
N GLN A 36 8.95 -8.47 3.38
CA GLN A 36 8.45 -9.12 2.16
C GLN A 36 6.95 -9.37 2.24
N TRP A 37 6.46 -9.84 3.39
CA TRP A 37 5.04 -10.06 3.61
C TRP A 37 4.26 -8.74 3.54
N LEU A 38 4.75 -7.69 4.20
CA LEU A 38 4.12 -6.37 4.18
C LEU A 38 4.00 -5.80 2.75
N MET A 39 5.02 -6.01 1.92
CA MET A 39 5.01 -5.57 0.53
C MET A 39 3.95 -6.29 -0.32
N GLU A 40 3.79 -7.60 -0.15
CA GLU A 40 2.73 -8.36 -0.85
C GLU A 40 1.34 -7.97 -0.34
N GLU A 41 1.19 -7.73 0.97
CA GLU A 41 -0.06 -7.25 1.57
C GLU A 41 -0.51 -5.90 0.98
N ILE A 42 0.40 -4.91 0.93
CA ILE A 42 0.11 -3.60 0.33
C ILE A 42 -0.29 -3.74 -1.15
N LYS A 43 0.40 -4.59 -1.89
CA LYS A 43 0.13 -4.85 -3.31
C LYS A 43 -1.22 -5.52 -3.53
N GLU A 44 -1.59 -6.48 -2.68
CA GLU A 44 -2.89 -7.14 -2.73
C GLU A 44 -4.01 -6.15 -2.40
N TYR A 45 -3.85 -5.36 -1.34
CA TYR A 45 -4.81 -4.32 -0.95
C TYR A 45 -5.05 -3.31 -2.08
N ILE A 46 -3.99 -2.73 -2.67
CA ILE A 46 -4.12 -1.79 -3.79
C ILE A 46 -4.83 -2.45 -4.99
N THR A 47 -4.56 -3.73 -5.25
CA THR A 47 -5.22 -4.46 -6.34
C THR A 47 -6.73 -4.62 -6.08
N LYS A 48 -7.13 -4.90 -4.84
CA LYS A 48 -8.54 -4.95 -4.43
C LYS A 48 -9.22 -3.59 -4.59
N GLN A 49 -8.57 -2.51 -4.14
CA GLN A 49 -9.07 -1.14 -4.27
C GLN A 49 -9.25 -0.72 -5.74
N LYS A 50 -8.32 -1.08 -6.62
CA LYS A 50 -8.45 -0.82 -8.06
C LYS A 50 -9.65 -1.52 -8.69
N LYS A 51 -9.95 -2.76 -8.28
CA LYS A 51 -11.12 -3.51 -8.77
C LYS A 51 -12.44 -2.97 -8.23
N ALA A 52 -12.45 -2.47 -6.99
CA ALA A 52 -13.66 -1.90 -6.38
C ALA A 52 -14.04 -0.53 -6.95
N ASN A 53 -13.05 0.22 -7.48
CA ASN A 53 -13.23 1.55 -8.07
C ASN A 53 -13.38 1.53 -9.61
N GLN A 54 -13.60 0.35 -10.20
CA GLN A 54 -13.91 0.14 -11.63
C GLN A 54 -15.40 -0.12 -11.82
#